data_AF-A0A101HVV5-F1
#
_entry.id   AF-A0A101HVV5-F1
#
_cell.length_a   1.000
_cell.length_b   1.000
_cell.length_c   1.000
_cell.angle_alpha   90.00
_cell.angle_beta   90.00
_cell.angle_gamma   90.00
#
_symmetry.space_group_name_H-M   'P 1'
#
loop_
_entity.id
_entity.type
_entity.pdbx_description
1 polymer ?
#
loop_
_entity_poly.entity_id
_entity_poly.type
_entity_poly.pdbx_seq_one_letter_code
_entity_poly.pdbx_strand_id
1 'polypeptide(L)'
;MNLDRMGSLAFRFRGGVWTLFFLLVLFLSRPGTAGPLYGLVPVALGQGIRFWAAGTIRQYRGEEVGAEGLVTWGPYSIARNPLYLGNALIGAGWCVLSGSVAAFIIF
;
A
#
# COMPACT_ATOMS: atom_id res chain seq x y z
N MET A 1 -27.75 16.48 1.17
CA MET A 1 -26.33 16.45 1.59
C MET A 1 -25.50 16.60 0.31
N ASN A 2 -24.67 17.64 0.16
CA ASN A 2 -23.91 17.88 -1.09
C ASN A 2 -22.89 16.77 -1.33
N LEU A 3 -22.78 16.31 -2.59
CA LEU A 3 -21.84 15.28 -3.02
C LEU A 3 -20.38 15.63 -2.67
N ASP A 4 -20.02 16.91 -2.70
CA ASP A 4 -18.67 17.40 -2.36
C ASP A 4 -18.34 17.20 -0.86
N ARG A 5 -19.35 17.32 0.02
CA ARG A 5 -19.21 17.02 1.45
C ARG A 5 -19.04 15.52 1.71
N MET A 6 -19.64 14.67 0.89
CA MET A 6 -19.50 13.22 1.00
C MET A 6 -18.11 12.76 0.53
N GLY A 7 -17.60 13.32 -0.56
CA GLY A 7 -16.26 13.02 -1.10
C GLY A 7 -15.14 13.40 -0.13
N SER A 8 -15.17 14.61 0.41
CA SER A 8 -14.19 15.09 1.41
C SER A 8 -14.23 14.27 2.70
N LEU A 9 -15.41 13.84 3.17
CA LEU A 9 -15.53 12.98 4.35
C LEU A 9 -14.92 11.59 4.09
N ALA A 10 -15.20 11.00 2.91
CA ALA A 10 -14.64 9.71 2.50
C ALA A 10 -13.10 9.78 2.38
N PHE A 11 -12.56 10.85 1.80
CA PHE A 11 -11.11 11.06 1.72
C PHE A 11 -10.47 11.20 3.10
N ARG A 12 -11.15 11.87 4.05
CA ARG A 12 -10.69 11.99 5.44
C ARG A 12 -10.66 10.66 6.18
N PHE A 13 -11.67 9.82 5.98
CA PHE A 13 -11.80 8.51 6.64
C PHE A 13 -11.20 7.35 5.85
N ARG A 14 -10.58 7.58 4.69
CA ARG A 14 -9.96 6.53 3.87
C ARG A 14 -8.98 5.65 4.66
N GLY A 15 -8.28 6.23 5.64
CA GLY A 15 -7.38 5.49 6.52
C GLY A 15 -8.10 4.51 7.44
N GLY A 16 -9.32 4.84 7.88
CA GLY A 16 -10.14 4.00 8.74
C GLY A 16 -10.52 2.66 8.10
N VAL A 17 -10.76 2.64 6.78
CA VAL A 17 -11.01 1.39 6.04
C VAL A 17 -9.80 0.48 6.12
N TRP A 18 -8.59 1.02 5.86
CA TRP A 18 -7.35 0.25 5.97
C TRP A 18 -7.07 -0.22 7.40
N THR A 19 -7.37 0.60 8.40
CA THR A 19 -7.26 0.21 9.81
C THR A 19 -8.20 -0.95 10.15
N LEU A 20 -9.44 -0.92 9.65
CA LEU A 20 -10.40 -2.00 9.86
C LEU A 20 -9.92 -3.32 9.23
N PHE A 21 -9.43 -3.29 7.99
CA PHE A 21 -8.86 -4.46 7.33
C PHE A 21 -7.64 -5.00 8.07
N PHE A 22 -6.76 -4.12 8.56
CA PHE A 22 -5.63 -4.52 9.38
C PHE A 22 -6.05 -5.21 10.68
N LEU A 23 -7.04 -4.66 11.39
CA LEU A 23 -7.58 -5.27 12.61
C LEU A 23 -8.23 -6.64 12.32
N LEU A 24 -8.93 -6.78 11.20
CA LEU A 24 -9.50 -8.06 10.78
C LEU A 24 -8.42 -9.11 10.50
N VAL A 25 -7.34 -8.74 9.80
CA VAL A 25 -6.19 -9.62 9.55
C VAL A 25 -5.50 -10.02 10.85
N LEU A 26 -5.32 -9.09 11.79
CA LEU A 26 -4.76 -9.40 13.10
C LEU A 26 -5.64 -10.42 13.87
N PHE A 27 -6.96 -10.23 13.85
CA PHE A 27 -7.89 -11.17 14.48
C PHE A 27 -7.84 -12.57 13.86
N LEU A 28 -7.64 -12.66 12.54
CA LEU A 28 -7.53 -13.91 11.80
C LEU A 28 -6.11 -14.49 11.76
N SER A 29 -5.13 -13.81 12.36
CA SER A 29 -3.72 -14.20 12.26
C SER A 29 -3.42 -15.49 13.02
N ARG A 30 -2.57 -16.32 12.43
CA ARG A 30 -2.07 -17.59 12.96
C ARG A 30 -0.55 -17.64 12.78
N PRO A 31 0.21 -16.83 13.55
CA PRO A 31 1.66 -16.76 13.41
C PRO A 31 2.30 -18.13 13.75
N GLY A 32 3.28 -18.55 12.96
CA GLY A 32 4.03 -19.79 13.16
C GLY A 32 4.03 -20.78 11.98
N THR A 33 3.31 -20.48 10.89
CA THR A 33 3.21 -21.38 9.72
C THR A 33 4.32 -21.18 8.68
N ALA A 34 4.97 -20.00 8.65
CA ALA A 34 6.07 -19.69 7.74
C ALA A 34 7.22 -18.98 8.48
N GLY A 35 8.46 -19.17 8.01
CA GLY A 35 9.61 -18.45 8.55
C GLY A 35 9.47 -16.94 8.33
N PRO A 36 9.77 -16.08 9.32
CA PRO A 36 9.52 -14.63 9.26
C PRO A 36 10.21 -13.95 8.07
N LEU A 37 11.33 -14.52 7.62
CA LEU A 37 12.09 -13.99 6.48
C LEU A 37 11.27 -13.98 5.18
N TYR A 38 10.42 -14.97 4.95
CA TYR A 38 9.61 -15.07 3.73
C TYR A 38 8.60 -13.92 3.60
N GLY A 39 8.15 -13.35 4.71
CA GLY A 39 7.28 -12.17 4.69
C GLY A 39 8.06 -10.85 4.82
N LEU A 40 9.16 -10.82 5.58
CA LEU A 40 9.95 -9.61 5.75
C LEU A 40 10.68 -9.17 4.48
N VAL A 41 11.16 -10.11 3.66
CA VAL A 41 11.83 -9.79 2.39
C VAL A 41 10.92 -9.01 1.42
N PRO A 42 9.71 -9.47 1.07
CA PRO A 42 8.82 -8.70 0.20
C PRO A 42 8.37 -7.38 0.83
N VAL A 43 8.19 -7.29 2.16
CA VAL A 43 7.94 -6.00 2.84
C VAL A 43 9.08 -5.02 2.62
N ALA A 44 10.32 -5.45 2.85
CA ALA A 44 11.49 -4.60 2.69
C ALA A 44 11.68 -4.14 1.24
N LEU A 45 11.55 -5.06 0.28
CA LEU A 45 11.63 -4.76 -1.16
C LEU A 45 10.54 -3.78 -1.59
N GLY A 46 9.29 -4.03 -1.19
CA GLY A 46 8.17 -3.15 -1.50
C GLY A 46 8.36 -1.76 -0.90
N GLN A 47 8.85 -1.66 0.33
CA GLN A 47 9.16 -0.39 0.97
C GLN A 47 10.31 0.36 0.26
N GLY A 48 11.34 -0.37 -0.19
CA GLY A 48 12.42 0.19 -1.01
C GLY A 48 11.90 0.79 -2.32
N ILE A 49 11.04 0.07 -3.05
CA ILE A 49 10.39 0.57 -4.28
C ILE A 49 9.56 1.82 -3.97
N ARG A 50 8.82 1.84 -2.86
CA ARG A 50 8.03 3.01 -2.46
C ARG A 50 8.89 4.22 -2.18
N PHE A 51 10.01 4.07 -1.48
CA PHE A 51 10.93 5.18 -1.22
C PHE A 51 11.55 5.69 -2.51
N TRP A 52 11.99 4.81 -3.40
CA TRP A 52 12.52 5.21 -4.71
C TRP A 52 11.46 5.96 -5.53
N ALA A 53 10.23 5.44 -5.59
CA ALA A 53 9.14 6.06 -6.33
C ALA A 53 8.74 7.42 -5.74
N ALA A 54 8.49 7.51 -4.44
CA ALA A 54 8.13 8.76 -3.78
C ALA A 54 9.23 9.82 -3.85
N GLY A 55 10.50 9.41 -3.89
CA GLY A 55 11.63 10.32 -4.14
C GLY A 55 11.71 10.81 -5.58
N THR A 56 11.14 10.07 -6.53
CA THR A 56 11.14 10.40 -7.97
C THR A 56 9.95 11.29 -8.35
N ILE A 57 8.74 10.95 -7.89
CA ILE A 57 7.54 11.75 -8.16
C ILE A 57 7.32 12.77 -7.02
N ARG A 58 7.64 14.05 -7.28
CA ARG A 58 7.36 15.12 -6.31
C ARG A 58 5.87 15.47 -6.34
N GLN A 59 5.33 15.85 -5.17
CA GLN A 59 3.93 16.31 -5.01
C GLN A 59 2.84 15.34 -5.53
N TYR A 60 3.09 14.03 -5.48
CA TYR A 60 2.16 13.00 -5.96
C TYR A 60 0.89 12.79 -5.10
N ARG A 61 0.77 13.51 -3.97
CA ARG A 61 -0.27 13.30 -2.96
C ARG A 61 -1.09 14.58 -2.77
N GLY A 62 -2.32 14.58 -3.25
CA GLY A 62 -3.28 15.68 -3.13
C GLY A 62 -4.59 15.36 -3.84
N GLU A 63 -5.65 16.12 -3.56
CA GLU A 63 -6.89 16.08 -4.35
C GLU A 63 -6.71 16.79 -5.70
N GLU A 64 -5.78 17.73 -5.75
CA GLU A 64 -5.33 18.41 -6.97
C GLU A 64 -3.98 17.85 -7.44
N VAL A 65 -3.81 17.78 -8.76
CA VAL A 65 -2.57 17.31 -9.38
C VAL A 65 -1.51 18.42 -9.25
N GLY A 66 -0.63 18.29 -8.26
CA GLY A 66 0.53 19.17 -8.07
C GLY A 66 1.79 18.74 -8.83
N ALA A 67 1.70 17.73 -9.69
CA ALA A 67 2.88 17.26 -10.42
C ALA A 67 3.30 18.28 -11.50
N GLU A 68 4.54 18.75 -11.43
CA GLU A 68 5.12 19.70 -12.40
C GLU A 68 5.18 19.13 -13.83
N GLY A 69 5.19 17.80 -13.98
CA GLY A 69 5.21 17.12 -15.27
C GLY A 69 5.14 15.60 -15.14
N LEU A 70 5.02 14.90 -16.27
CA LEU A 70 5.00 13.44 -16.31
C LEU A 70 6.40 12.87 -16.00
N VAL A 71 6.48 12.03 -14.97
CA VAL A 71 7.70 11.33 -14.59
C VAL A 71 7.80 10.00 -15.34
N THR A 72 8.86 9.84 -16.14
CA THR A 72 9.13 8.63 -16.95
C THR A 72 10.48 7.99 -16.66
N TRP A 73 11.19 8.44 -15.63
CA TRP A 73 12.51 7.96 -15.23
C TRP A 73 12.48 7.33 -13.82
N GLY A 74 13.59 6.71 -13.41
CA GLY A 74 13.65 6.00 -12.14
C GLY A 74 12.74 4.77 -12.12
N PRO A 75 11.95 4.50 -11.07
CA PRO A 75 11.07 3.33 -11.03
C PRO A 75 9.88 3.46 -11.98
N TYR A 76 9.58 4.68 -12.44
CA TYR A 76 8.50 4.97 -13.40
C TYR A 76 8.85 4.55 -14.84
N SER A 77 10.13 4.25 -15.14
CA SER A 77 10.52 3.63 -16.42
C SER A 77 10.25 2.12 -16.45
N ILE A 78 10.13 1.49 -15.28
CA ILE A 78 9.90 0.04 -15.13
C ILE A 78 8.41 -0.26 -15.07
N ALA A 79 7.66 0.51 -14.28
CA ALA A 79 6.22 0.37 -14.13
C ALA A 79 5.55 1.75 -14.09
N ARG A 80 4.36 1.87 -14.70
CA ARG A 80 3.58 3.13 -14.65
C ARG A 80 3.14 3.51 -13.23
N ASN A 81 2.99 2.51 -12.35
CA ASN A 81 2.56 2.71 -10.97
C ASN A 81 3.43 1.96 -9.94
N PRO A 82 4.69 2.37 -9.76
CA PRO A 82 5.62 1.66 -8.88
C PRO A 82 5.21 1.76 -7.40
N LEU A 83 4.48 2.80 -7.01
CA LEU A 83 3.92 2.91 -5.65
C LEU A 83 2.90 1.79 -5.34
N TYR A 84 2.05 1.42 -6.31
CA TYR A 84 1.11 0.32 -6.13
C TYR A 84 1.82 -1.03 -6.16
N LEU A 85 2.86 -1.18 -6.98
CA LEU A 85 3.71 -2.39 -6.95
C LEU A 85 4.36 -2.57 -5.57
N GLY A 86 4.90 -1.49 -5.00
CA GLY A 86 5.45 -1.51 -3.64
C GLY A 86 4.39 -1.85 -2.58
N ASN A 87 3.17 -1.31 -2.71
CA ASN A 87 2.05 -1.67 -1.83
C ASN A 87 1.68 -3.15 -1.94
N ALA A 88 1.63 -3.71 -3.15
CA ALA A 88 1.30 -5.11 -3.37
C ALA A 88 2.33 -6.04 -2.71
N LEU A 89 3.63 -5.73 -2.83
CA LEU A 89 4.70 -6.47 -2.17
C LEU A 89 4.62 -6.38 -0.64
N ILE A 90 4.38 -5.19 -0.10
CA ILE A 90 4.19 -4.99 1.34
C ILE A 90 2.98 -5.79 1.84
N GLY A 91 1.83 -5.69 1.16
CA GLY A 91 0.61 -6.43 1.49
C GLY A 91 0.84 -7.94 1.47
N ALA A 92 1.42 -8.46 0.39
CA ALA A 92 1.75 -9.88 0.27
C ALA A 92 2.67 -10.36 1.41
N GLY A 93 3.69 -9.58 1.77
CA GLY A 93 4.58 -9.92 2.88
C GLY A 93 3.87 -9.95 4.24
N TRP A 94 2.96 -9.01 4.49
CA TRP A 94 2.09 -9.04 5.68
C TRP A 94 1.14 -10.23 5.68
N CYS A 95 0.58 -10.61 4.54
CA CYS A 95 -0.25 -11.80 4.43
C CYS A 95 0.54 -13.06 4.79
N VAL A 96 1.78 -13.19 4.30
CA VAL A 96 2.69 -14.29 4.69
C VAL A 96 2.98 -14.28 6.20
N LEU A 97 3.31 -13.11 6.78
CA LEU A 97 3.57 -12.98 8.21
C LEU A 97 2.35 -13.30 9.09
N SER A 98 1.15 -13.01 8.59
CA SER A 98 -0.09 -13.31 9.31
C SER A 98 -0.35 -14.81 9.45
N GLY A 99 0.26 -15.64 8.59
CA GLY A 99 0.01 -17.09 8.53
C GLY A 99 -1.41 -17.48 8.13
N SER A 100 -2.21 -16.52 7.63
CA SER A 100 -3.63 -16.71 7.31
C SER A 100 -3.88 -16.46 5.82
N VAL A 101 -4.37 -17.48 5.10
CA VAL A 101 -4.71 -17.35 3.67
C VAL A 101 -5.82 -16.31 3.46
N ALA A 102 -6.72 -16.14 4.44
CA ALA A 102 -7.76 -15.12 4.41
C ALA A 102 -7.20 -13.70 4.27
N ALA A 103 -5.96 -13.44 4.72
CA ALA A 103 -5.33 -12.13 4.58
C ALA A 103 -5.15 -11.73 3.11
N PHE A 104 -4.89 -12.68 2.20
CA PHE A 104 -4.76 -12.41 0.75
C PHE A 104 -6.08 -12.09 0.05
N ILE A 105 -7.22 -12.34 0.70
CA ILE A 105 -8.54 -11.98 0.18
C ILE A 105 -8.95 -10.60 0.69
N ILE A 106 -8.47 -10.23 1.88
CA ILE A 106 -8.78 -8.94 2.54
C ILE A 106 -7.91 -7.80 1.97
N PHE A 107 -6.66 -8.09 1.60
CA PHE A 107 -5.70 -7.15 1.02
C PHE A 107 -5.62 -7.25 -0.51
#